data_AF-A0A3G1B121-F1
#
_entry.id   AF-A0A3G1B121-F1
#
_cell.length_a   1.000
_cell.length_b   1.000
_cell.length_c   1.000
_cell.angle_alpha   90.00
_cell.angle_beta   90.00
_cell.angle_gamma   90.00
#
_symmetry.space_group_name_H-M   'P 1'
#
loop_
_entity.id
_entity.type
_entity.pdbx_description
1 polymer ?
#
loop_
_entity_poly.entity_id
_entity_poly.type
_entity_poly.pdbx_seq_one_letter_code
_entity_poly.pdbx_strand_id
1 'polypeptide(L)'
;MANQAIWIGIAISVFFAGLGIGYAAFQSSPSSMMLQSRQQMMAQMMSDPATMNDWMNQMMANPQAMQKMHDTMMSNPDHMQQMHAMMMNNPQHMQQMMGQMMMDPATMQQMHQMMFQDPQHMQQMMGMMNMTGMNPGMMGQGMMNPNSMMGPGMMGQGMMMGSMMMGTPITKQSDVLKTIDKIEDLLDQVSTKYSDGDSVGALSTATEAYLENYEYIEGAIASKDPDQMEKVELMLRQDLRHAINTGQSAEEINSTIDSIKKELDNIRNLF
;
A
#
# COMPACT_ATOMS: atom_id res chain seq x y z
N MET A 1 -2.31 83.91 25.06
CA MET A 1 -2.57 83.25 23.76
C MET A 1 -1.56 82.13 23.59
N ALA A 2 -1.99 80.88 23.67
CA ALA A 2 -1.25 79.70 23.22
C ALA A 2 -2.23 78.53 23.06
N ASN A 3 -2.00 77.79 21.99
CA ASN A 3 -2.90 76.93 21.24
C ASN A 3 -2.60 75.46 21.59
N GLN A 4 -3.62 74.61 21.76
CA GLN A 4 -3.48 73.17 21.52
C GLN A 4 -4.67 72.69 20.69
N ALA A 5 -4.38 72.45 19.43
CA ALA A 5 -5.30 71.95 18.42
C ALA A 5 -5.52 70.45 18.65
N ILE A 6 -6.79 70.07 18.77
CA ILE A 6 -7.27 68.69 18.71
C ILE A 6 -7.12 68.24 17.25
N TRP A 7 -6.27 67.25 16.99
CA TRP A 7 -6.19 66.59 15.69
C TRP A 7 -7.26 65.49 15.60
N ILE A 8 -8.38 65.81 14.95
CA ILE A 8 -9.28 64.83 14.37
C ILE A 8 -8.78 64.57 12.94
N GLY A 9 -8.20 63.39 12.70
CA GLY A 9 -7.83 62.93 11.37
C GLY A 9 -8.97 62.12 10.75
N ILE A 10 -9.58 62.70 9.70
CA ILE A 10 -10.62 62.11 8.85
C ILE A 10 -10.00 61.15 7.81
N ALA A 11 -10.77 60.14 7.41
CA ALA A 11 -10.51 59.07 6.43
C ALA A 11 -9.85 59.48 5.10
N ILE A 12 -9.15 58.54 4.43
CA ILE A 12 -9.09 58.37 2.96
C ILE A 12 -8.66 56.92 2.60
N SER A 13 -9.24 56.45 1.50
CA SER A 13 -9.33 55.12 0.92
C SER A 13 -8.10 54.63 0.12
N VAL A 14 -7.95 53.30 0.02
CA VAL A 14 -7.68 52.46 -1.18
C VAL A 14 -6.41 52.70 -2.06
N PHE A 15 -5.56 51.66 -2.08
CA PHE A 15 -4.79 51.03 -3.19
C PHE A 15 -3.51 51.66 -3.80
N PHE A 16 -2.41 50.90 -3.69
CA PHE A 16 -1.33 50.73 -4.68
C PHE A 16 -1.02 49.21 -4.71
N ALA A 17 -1.19 48.43 -5.78
CA ALA A 17 -0.57 48.46 -7.11
C ALA A 17 0.95 48.19 -7.12
N GLY A 18 1.32 46.90 -7.20
CA GLY A 18 2.28 46.33 -8.16
C GLY A 18 3.78 46.70 -8.10
N LEU A 19 4.62 45.66 -7.96
CA LEU A 19 5.68 45.39 -8.94
C LEU A 19 5.59 43.91 -9.35
N GLY A 20 5.12 43.69 -10.57
CA GLY A 20 5.36 42.47 -11.32
C GLY A 20 6.63 42.61 -12.15
N ILE A 21 7.29 41.50 -12.41
CA ILE A 21 8.04 41.28 -13.66
C ILE A 21 7.42 40.05 -14.28
N GLY A 22 6.80 40.23 -15.45
CA GLY A 22 6.18 39.18 -16.22
C GLY A 22 7.15 38.46 -17.15
N TYR A 23 6.78 37.25 -17.54
CA TYR A 23 7.04 36.75 -18.88
C TYR A 23 5.69 36.40 -19.52
N ALA A 24 5.50 36.91 -20.73
CA ALA A 24 4.43 36.54 -21.63
C ALA A 24 4.65 35.14 -22.21
N ALA A 25 3.57 34.60 -22.78
CA ALA A 25 3.44 33.39 -23.60
C ALA A 25 3.39 32.07 -22.82
N PHE A 26 2.22 31.41 -22.83
CA PHE A 26 1.88 30.45 -23.87
C PHE A 26 0.44 29.95 -23.64
N GLN A 27 -0.38 29.93 -24.70
CA GLN A 27 -1.34 28.85 -24.85
C GLN A 27 -0.53 27.56 -24.91
N SER A 28 -0.65 26.68 -23.92
CA SER A 28 -0.10 25.34 -24.00
C SER A 28 -1.19 24.31 -23.76
N SER A 29 -1.53 23.66 -24.88
CA SER A 29 -2.02 22.30 -25.00
C SER A 29 -1.51 21.35 -23.90
N PRO A 30 -2.24 20.25 -23.61
CA PRO A 30 -1.89 19.29 -22.58
C PRO A 30 -0.43 18.82 -22.69
N SER A 31 0.21 18.77 -21.52
CA SER A 31 1.58 18.37 -21.23
C SER A 31 2.00 17.09 -21.96
N SER A 32 2.51 17.24 -23.18
CA SER A 32 2.99 16.16 -24.04
C SER A 32 4.51 16.24 -24.28
N MET A 33 5.16 17.36 -23.91
CA MET A 33 6.60 17.56 -24.10
C MET A 33 7.51 16.86 -23.06
N MET A 34 7.05 16.56 -21.84
CA MET A 34 7.88 15.85 -20.85
C MET A 34 8.00 14.33 -21.08
N LEU A 35 7.04 13.72 -21.79
CA LEU A 35 7.06 12.29 -22.10
C LEU A 35 8.12 11.96 -23.17
N GLN A 36 8.34 12.88 -24.11
CA GLN A 36 9.24 12.68 -25.25
C GLN A 36 10.72 12.67 -24.83
N SER A 37 11.13 13.51 -23.87
CA SER A 37 12.50 13.50 -23.31
C SER A 37 12.81 12.25 -22.50
N ARG A 38 11.80 11.65 -21.85
CA ARG A 38 11.97 10.43 -21.05
C ARG A 38 12.19 9.19 -21.92
N GLN A 39 11.52 9.11 -23.08
CA GLN A 39 11.73 8.04 -24.06
C GLN A 39 13.12 8.10 -24.72
N GLN A 40 13.62 9.29 -25.03
CA GLN A 40 14.96 9.44 -25.63
C GLN A 40 16.09 9.12 -24.66
N MET A 41 15.95 9.49 -23.39
CA MET A 41 16.92 9.14 -22.34
C MET A 41 17.01 7.62 -22.14
N MET A 42 15.88 6.93 -22.19
CA MET A 42 15.82 5.46 -22.06
C MET A 42 16.48 4.75 -23.24
N ALA A 43 16.32 5.28 -24.46
CA ALA A 43 16.99 4.76 -25.66
C ALA A 43 18.51 4.92 -25.60
N GLN A 44 18.98 6.04 -25.05
CA GLN A 44 20.42 6.30 -24.89
C GLN A 44 21.04 5.39 -23.81
N MET A 45 20.33 5.18 -22.70
CA MET A 45 20.77 4.27 -21.63
C MET A 45 20.88 2.81 -22.11
N MET A 46 19.97 2.37 -22.99
CA MET A 46 20.05 1.03 -23.60
C MET A 46 21.22 0.85 -24.58
N SER A 47 21.76 1.95 -25.12
CA SER A 47 22.86 1.88 -26.09
C SER A 47 24.25 1.78 -25.47
N ASP A 48 24.40 2.08 -24.17
CA ASP A 48 25.69 2.11 -23.49
C ASP A 48 25.73 1.11 -22.29
N PRO A 49 26.45 -0.03 -22.43
CA PRO A 49 26.52 -1.07 -21.41
C PRO A 49 27.11 -0.61 -20.07
N ALA A 50 28.01 0.38 -20.08
CA ALA A 50 28.61 0.90 -18.86
C ALA A 50 27.61 1.72 -18.05
N THR A 51 26.79 2.51 -18.75
CA THR A 51 25.72 3.31 -18.15
C THR A 51 24.61 2.41 -17.60
N MET A 52 24.31 1.30 -18.28
CA MET A 52 23.36 0.30 -17.82
C MET A 52 23.82 -0.37 -16.51
N ASN A 53 25.10 -0.73 -16.38
CA ASN A 53 25.64 -1.34 -15.17
C ASN A 53 25.63 -0.38 -13.97
N ASP A 54 25.91 0.90 -14.17
CA ASP A 54 25.85 1.90 -13.12
C ASP A 54 24.40 2.14 -12.65
N TRP A 55 23.48 2.21 -13.61
CA TRP A 55 22.06 2.29 -13.32
C TRP A 55 21.54 1.06 -12.56
N MET A 56 21.98 -0.14 -12.95
CA MET A 56 21.60 -1.39 -12.27
C MET A 56 22.14 -1.45 -10.84
N ASN A 57 23.38 -1.00 -10.61
CA ASN A 57 23.95 -0.90 -9.27
C ASN A 57 23.20 0.12 -8.41
N GLN A 58 22.89 1.29 -8.98
CA GLN A 58 22.12 2.34 -8.28
C GLN A 58 20.71 1.85 -7.93
N MET A 59 20.09 1.08 -8.81
CA MET A 59 18.75 0.55 -8.60
C MET A 59 18.75 -0.60 -7.57
N MET A 60 19.76 -1.47 -7.58
CA MET A 60 19.93 -2.48 -6.53
C MET A 60 20.19 -1.86 -5.16
N ALA A 61 20.93 -0.74 -5.12
CA ALA A 61 21.17 0.00 -3.89
C ALA A 61 19.90 0.71 -3.37
N ASN A 62 18.86 0.86 -4.20
CA ASN A 62 17.62 1.51 -3.83
C ASN A 62 16.44 0.52 -3.79
N PRO A 63 16.15 -0.10 -2.64
CA PRO A 63 15.14 -1.15 -2.50
C PRO A 63 13.72 -0.69 -2.90
N GLN A 64 13.41 0.60 -2.74
CA GLN A 64 12.12 1.17 -3.14
C GLN A 64 12.00 1.29 -4.67
N ALA A 65 13.11 1.54 -5.36
CA ALA A 65 13.13 1.56 -6.83
C ALA A 65 12.99 0.14 -7.38
N MET A 66 13.62 -0.85 -6.73
CA MET A 66 13.45 -2.26 -7.07
C MET A 66 12.00 -2.72 -6.86
N GLN A 67 11.38 -2.35 -5.73
CA GLN A 67 9.96 -2.63 -5.45
C GLN A 67 9.05 -2.04 -6.53
N LYS A 68 9.24 -0.76 -6.87
CA LYS A 68 8.44 -0.12 -7.91
C LYS A 68 8.62 -0.76 -9.29
N MET A 69 9.83 -1.21 -9.61
CA MET A 69 10.11 -1.94 -10.86
C MET A 69 9.45 -3.32 -10.85
N HIS A 70 9.51 -4.02 -9.73
CA HIS A 70 8.84 -5.30 -9.52
C HIS A 70 7.32 -5.15 -9.66
N ASP A 71 6.74 -4.15 -9.01
CA ASP A 71 5.33 -3.80 -9.12
C ASP A 71 4.96 -3.46 -10.56
N THR A 72 5.79 -2.69 -11.27
CA THR A 72 5.54 -2.35 -12.68
C THR A 72 5.62 -3.57 -13.60
N MET A 73 6.52 -4.50 -13.32
CA MET A 73 6.61 -5.77 -14.07
C MET A 73 5.42 -6.68 -13.79
N MET A 74 4.98 -6.77 -12.54
CA MET A 74 3.82 -7.57 -12.15
C MET A 74 2.50 -6.96 -12.61
N SER A 75 2.40 -5.63 -12.60
CA SER A 75 1.20 -4.90 -13.02
C SER A 75 1.04 -4.84 -14.54
N ASN A 76 2.07 -5.22 -15.31
CA ASN A 76 2.00 -5.22 -16.76
C ASN A 76 1.68 -6.63 -17.29
N PRO A 77 0.39 -6.95 -17.54
CA PRO A 77 -0.04 -8.30 -17.91
C PRO A 77 0.61 -8.79 -19.20
N ASP A 78 0.94 -7.91 -20.14
CA ASP A 78 1.61 -8.27 -21.39
C ASP A 78 3.05 -8.73 -21.16
N HIS A 79 3.75 -8.14 -20.19
CA HIS A 79 5.11 -8.54 -19.84
C HIS A 79 5.12 -9.88 -19.11
N MET A 80 4.17 -10.09 -18.19
CA MET A 80 3.95 -11.38 -17.53
C MET A 80 3.59 -12.47 -18.54
N GLN A 81 2.73 -12.18 -19.53
CA GLN A 81 2.42 -13.12 -20.60
C GLN A 81 3.65 -13.44 -21.46
N GLN A 82 4.50 -12.45 -21.75
CA GLN A 82 5.73 -12.69 -22.51
C GLN A 82 6.74 -13.53 -21.73
N MET A 83 6.90 -13.28 -20.43
CA MET A 83 7.75 -14.08 -19.55
C MET A 83 7.20 -15.49 -19.37
N HIS A 84 5.88 -15.62 -19.21
CA HIS A 84 5.19 -16.92 -19.15
C HIS A 84 5.34 -17.68 -20.47
N ALA A 85 5.17 -17.00 -21.60
CA ALA A 85 5.38 -17.56 -22.92
C ALA A 85 6.83 -17.99 -23.11
N MET A 86 7.81 -17.19 -22.69
CA MET A 86 9.23 -17.56 -22.74
C MET A 86 9.54 -18.78 -21.85
N MET A 87 8.95 -18.86 -20.66
CA MET A 87 9.05 -20.04 -19.79
C MET A 87 8.42 -21.29 -20.41
N MET A 88 7.24 -21.16 -21.02
CA MET A 88 6.54 -22.27 -21.65
C MET A 88 7.25 -22.76 -22.91
N ASN A 89 7.78 -21.83 -23.71
CA ASN A 89 8.41 -22.15 -24.99
C ASN A 89 9.87 -22.60 -24.86
N ASN A 90 10.49 -22.41 -23.68
CA ASN A 90 11.88 -22.78 -23.44
C ASN A 90 12.04 -23.75 -22.25
N PRO A 91 11.43 -24.95 -22.31
CA PRO A 91 11.46 -25.94 -21.23
C PRO A 91 12.88 -26.41 -20.86
N GLN A 92 13.83 -26.31 -21.79
CA GLN A 92 15.24 -26.60 -21.53
C GLN A 92 15.87 -25.58 -20.56
N HIS A 93 15.49 -24.31 -20.66
CA HIS A 93 15.99 -23.27 -19.75
C HIS A 93 15.44 -23.48 -18.33
N MET A 94 14.16 -23.87 -18.23
CA MET A 94 13.54 -24.24 -16.96
C MET A 94 14.17 -25.50 -16.36
N GLN A 95 14.46 -26.53 -17.16
CA GLN A 95 15.19 -27.71 -16.69
C GLN A 95 16.60 -27.39 -16.22
N GLN A 96 17.30 -26.47 -16.88
CA GLN A 96 18.64 -26.04 -16.44
C GLN A 96 18.58 -25.27 -15.12
N MET A 97 17.63 -24.34 -14.99
CA MET A 97 17.43 -23.57 -13.76
C MET A 97 16.98 -24.47 -12.60
N MET A 98 16.02 -25.36 -12.83
CA MET A 98 15.55 -26.34 -11.84
C MET A 98 16.66 -27.34 -11.50
N GLY A 99 17.46 -27.77 -12.48
CA GLY A 99 18.62 -28.62 -12.26
C GLY A 99 19.68 -27.94 -11.40
N GLN A 100 19.95 -26.66 -11.62
CA GLN A 100 20.90 -25.87 -10.83
C GLN A 100 20.38 -25.62 -9.41
N MET A 101 19.07 -25.39 -9.26
CA MET A 101 18.39 -25.23 -7.98
C MET A 101 18.34 -26.52 -7.16
N MET A 102 18.13 -27.67 -7.81
CA MET A 102 18.16 -28.99 -7.16
C MET A 102 19.58 -29.42 -6.78
N MET A 103 20.61 -28.89 -7.43
CA MET A 103 22.00 -29.11 -7.04
C MET A 103 22.43 -28.24 -5.86
N ASP A 104 21.68 -27.20 -5.50
CA ASP A 104 21.98 -26.37 -4.34
C ASP A 104 21.27 -26.90 -3.08
N PRO A 105 22.02 -27.48 -2.11
CA PRO A 105 21.45 -28.11 -0.93
C PRO A 105 20.72 -27.11 -0.03
N ALA A 106 21.16 -25.84 -0.03
CA ALA A 106 20.53 -24.78 0.77
C ALA A 106 19.15 -24.42 0.22
N THR A 107 19.05 -24.26 -1.11
CA THR A 107 17.76 -23.99 -1.75
C THR A 107 16.81 -25.20 -1.64
N MET A 108 17.33 -26.43 -1.75
CA MET A 108 16.52 -27.63 -1.52
C MET A 108 16.00 -27.71 -0.08
N GLN A 109 16.82 -27.38 0.92
CA GLN A 109 16.39 -27.35 2.33
C GLN A 109 15.34 -26.27 2.57
N GLN A 110 15.51 -25.08 1.99
CA GLN A 110 14.53 -24.01 2.13
C GLN A 110 13.19 -24.37 1.48
N MET A 111 13.23 -24.98 0.30
CA MET A 111 12.02 -25.48 -0.37
C MET A 111 11.37 -26.60 0.44
N HIS A 112 12.15 -27.52 1.02
CA HIS A 112 11.63 -28.56 1.91
C HIS A 112 10.99 -27.97 3.16
N GLN A 113 11.59 -26.92 3.73
CA GLN A 113 11.08 -26.23 4.91
C GLN A 113 9.78 -25.48 4.60
N MET A 114 9.67 -24.85 3.43
CA MET A 114 8.45 -24.18 2.97
C MET A 114 7.34 -25.19 2.68
N MET A 115 7.68 -26.33 2.08
CA MET A 115 6.75 -27.43 1.77
C MET A 115 6.25 -28.16 3.03
N PHE A 116 7.06 -28.20 4.10
CA PHE A 116 6.68 -28.80 5.38
C PHE A 116 5.85 -27.86 6.25
N GLN A 117 6.07 -26.55 6.12
CA GLN A 117 5.33 -25.53 6.87
C GLN A 117 3.92 -25.32 6.33
N ASP A 118 3.67 -25.60 5.04
CA ASP A 118 2.36 -25.35 4.43
C ASP A 118 1.80 -26.57 3.66
N PRO A 119 1.06 -27.46 4.35
CA PRO A 119 0.41 -28.62 3.75
C PRO A 119 -0.62 -28.26 2.67
N GLN A 120 -1.20 -27.06 2.70
CA GLN A 120 -2.16 -26.60 1.68
C GLN A 120 -1.43 -26.14 0.42
N HIS A 121 -0.27 -25.50 0.57
CA HIS A 121 0.59 -25.16 -0.55
C HIS A 121 1.05 -26.42 -1.31
N MET A 122 1.28 -27.54 -0.61
CA MET A 122 1.61 -28.82 -1.24
C MET A 122 0.46 -29.36 -2.11
N GLN A 123 -0.79 -29.29 -1.63
CA GLN A 123 -1.96 -29.74 -2.39
C GLN A 123 -2.21 -28.86 -3.63
N GLN A 124 -2.00 -27.55 -3.51
CA GLN A 124 -2.11 -26.63 -4.62
C GLN A 124 -1.02 -26.86 -5.65
N MET A 125 0.23 -27.07 -5.22
CA MET A 125 1.35 -27.38 -6.10
C MET A 125 1.16 -28.74 -6.79
N MET A 126 0.66 -29.75 -6.08
CA MET A 126 0.33 -31.06 -6.66
C MET A 126 -0.82 -30.96 -7.67
N GLY A 127 -1.82 -30.11 -7.39
CA GLY A 127 -2.91 -29.80 -8.33
C GLY A 127 -2.42 -29.06 -9.57
N MET A 128 -1.49 -28.14 -9.41
CA MET A 128 -0.89 -27.38 -10.50
C MET A 128 0.03 -28.27 -11.35
N MET A 129 0.83 -29.15 -10.74
CA MET A 129 1.67 -30.13 -11.44
C MET A 129 0.84 -31.12 -12.27
N ASN A 130 -0.33 -31.51 -11.74
CA ASN A 130 -1.31 -32.36 -12.44
C ASN A 130 -1.99 -31.64 -13.61
N MET A 131 -2.20 -30.31 -13.52
CA MET A 131 -2.73 -29.49 -14.62
C MET A 131 -1.69 -29.21 -15.73
N THR A 132 -0.41 -29.03 -15.39
CA THR A 132 0.65 -28.73 -16.38
C THR A 132 1.10 -29.97 -17.16
N GLY A 133 0.53 -31.16 -16.88
CA GLY A 133 0.89 -32.41 -17.56
C GLY A 133 2.31 -32.90 -17.27
N MET A 134 2.96 -32.36 -16.23
CA MET A 134 4.26 -32.84 -15.76
C MET A 134 4.06 -34.21 -15.13
N ASN A 135 4.62 -35.23 -15.79
CA ASN A 135 4.44 -36.63 -15.40
C ASN A 135 4.91 -36.87 -13.94
N PRO A 136 4.04 -37.34 -13.03
CA PRO A 136 4.42 -37.64 -11.64
C PRO A 136 5.53 -38.68 -11.49
N GLY A 137 5.84 -39.44 -12.56
CA GLY A 137 6.86 -40.47 -12.58
C GLY A 137 8.32 -40.01 -12.53
N MET A 138 8.61 -38.69 -12.50
CA MET A 138 9.98 -38.17 -12.35
C MET A 138 10.39 -37.87 -10.90
N MET A 139 9.44 -37.82 -9.94
CA MET A 139 9.80 -37.85 -8.52
C MET A 139 10.15 -39.29 -8.13
N GLY A 140 11.44 -39.57 -8.16
CA GLY A 140 12.02 -40.89 -8.00
C GLY A 140 11.45 -41.68 -6.82
N GLN A 141 11.26 -42.96 -7.09
CA GLN A 141 10.78 -44.07 -6.26
C GLN A 141 11.67 -44.39 -5.03
N GLY A 142 12.25 -43.37 -4.37
CA GLY A 142 13.20 -43.53 -3.27
C GLY A 142 12.95 -42.68 -2.03
N MET A 143 11.97 -41.76 -2.04
CA MET A 143 11.83 -40.75 -0.97
C MET A 143 10.53 -40.78 -0.16
N MET A 144 9.68 -41.78 -0.35
CA MET A 144 8.51 -41.96 0.51
C MET A 144 8.46 -43.40 1.04
N ASN A 145 9.23 -43.67 2.10
CA ASN A 145 8.93 -44.79 2.98
C ASN A 145 7.91 -44.30 4.03
N PRO A 146 6.63 -44.71 3.97
CA PRO A 146 5.60 -44.23 4.89
C PRO A 146 5.78 -44.73 6.33
N ASN A 147 6.75 -45.61 6.59
CA ASN A 147 6.93 -46.28 7.89
C ASN A 147 7.85 -45.56 8.90
N SER A 148 8.31 -44.34 8.62
CA SER A 148 9.35 -43.67 9.46
C SER A 148 9.03 -42.28 10.00
N MET A 149 7.82 -41.71 9.83
CA MET A 149 7.55 -40.33 10.27
C MET A 149 6.22 -40.08 11.00
N MET A 150 5.75 -41.03 11.81
CA MET A 150 4.77 -40.74 12.85
C MET A 150 5.24 -41.26 14.20
N GLY A 151 6.08 -40.48 14.87
CA GLY A 151 6.19 -40.55 16.32
C GLY A 151 4.96 -39.86 16.93
N PRO A 152 4.17 -40.53 17.78
CA PRO A 152 3.01 -39.93 18.42
C PRO A 152 3.49 -38.99 19.53
N GLY A 153 3.74 -37.72 19.22
CA GLY A 153 4.18 -36.79 20.27
C GLY A 153 4.46 -35.33 19.93
N MET A 154 4.34 -34.87 18.68
CA MET A 154 4.76 -33.49 18.34
C MET A 154 3.80 -32.71 17.42
N MET A 155 2.49 -32.94 17.55
CA MET A 155 1.49 -31.94 17.16
C MET A 155 0.94 -31.29 18.43
N GLY A 156 1.18 -29.99 18.62
CA GLY A 156 0.37 -29.23 19.58
C GLY A 156 0.97 -28.01 20.25
N GLN A 157 2.10 -27.43 19.82
CA GLN A 157 2.47 -26.10 20.32
C GLN A 157 3.53 -25.46 19.42
N GLY A 158 3.20 -24.38 18.70
CA GLY A 158 4.24 -23.49 18.18
C GLY A 158 4.09 -22.88 16.78
N MET A 159 3.05 -23.17 16.01
CA MET A 159 2.82 -22.49 14.72
C MET A 159 1.67 -21.49 14.79
N MET A 160 1.92 -20.31 15.38
CA MET A 160 1.03 -19.14 15.34
C MET A 160 1.83 -17.83 15.50
N MET A 161 2.81 -17.55 14.63
CA MET A 161 3.55 -16.29 14.75
C MET A 161 3.89 -15.61 13.40
N GLY A 162 3.06 -15.84 12.37
CA GLY A 162 3.22 -15.21 11.05
C GLY A 162 1.95 -14.53 10.49
N SER A 163 0.78 -14.75 11.08
CA SER A 163 -0.52 -14.21 10.61
C SER A 163 -1.14 -13.21 11.60
N MET A 164 -0.34 -12.58 12.48
CA MET A 164 -0.83 -11.77 13.61
C MET A 164 -0.52 -10.26 13.49
N MET A 165 -0.59 -9.66 12.31
CA MET A 165 -0.60 -8.18 12.22
C MET A 165 -1.70 -7.58 11.33
N MET A 166 -2.46 -8.42 10.62
CA MET A 166 -3.74 -8.06 10.01
C MET A 166 -4.78 -8.93 10.68
N GLY A 167 -5.53 -8.37 11.63
CA GLY A 167 -6.70 -9.05 12.19
C GLY A 167 -7.67 -9.51 11.09
N THR A 168 -8.58 -10.41 11.44
CA THR A 168 -9.55 -10.94 10.47
C THR A 168 -10.51 -9.85 9.99
N PRO A 169 -10.71 -9.67 8.67
CA PRO A 169 -11.66 -8.68 8.17
C PRO A 169 -13.08 -8.95 8.68
N ILE A 170 -13.77 -7.89 9.07
CA ILE A 170 -15.13 -7.92 9.59
C ILE A 170 -16.10 -7.91 8.43
N THR A 171 -16.89 -8.98 8.30
CA THR A 171 -17.82 -9.16 7.17
C THR A 171 -19.29 -9.21 7.60
N LYS A 172 -19.57 -9.34 8.91
CA LYS A 172 -20.93 -9.34 9.45
C LYS A 172 -21.45 -7.91 9.58
N GLN A 173 -22.61 -7.63 9.00
CA GLN A 173 -23.29 -6.33 9.04
C GLN A 173 -23.32 -5.70 10.45
N SER A 174 -23.75 -6.46 11.46
CA SER A 174 -23.81 -5.97 12.85
C SER A 174 -22.45 -5.58 13.44
N ASP A 175 -21.39 -6.25 13.00
CA ASP A 175 -20.05 -6.01 13.51
C ASP A 175 -19.39 -4.85 12.74
N VAL A 176 -19.74 -4.66 11.46
CA VAL A 176 -19.40 -3.44 10.70
C VAL A 176 -20.00 -2.21 11.39
N LEU A 177 -21.30 -2.23 11.68
CA LEU A 177 -21.98 -1.10 12.34
C LEU A 177 -21.37 -0.75 13.71
N LYS A 178 -21.05 -1.76 14.53
CA LYS A 178 -20.36 -1.54 15.81
C LYS A 178 -18.94 -0.98 15.64
N THR A 179 -18.25 -1.37 14.58
CA THR A 179 -16.92 -0.84 14.29
C THR A 179 -17.02 0.63 13.88
N ILE A 180 -18.06 1.01 13.12
CA ILE A 180 -18.37 2.40 12.81
C ILE A 180 -18.64 3.20 14.10
N ASP A 181 -19.46 2.68 15.02
CA ASP A 181 -19.69 3.32 16.33
C ASP A 181 -18.37 3.59 17.06
N LYS A 182 -17.48 2.59 17.11
CA LYS A 182 -16.18 2.71 17.77
C LYS A 182 -15.26 3.74 17.08
N ILE A 183 -15.30 3.85 15.75
CA ILE A 183 -14.53 4.85 15.02
C ILE A 183 -15.03 6.25 15.37
N GLU A 184 -16.34 6.47 15.44
CA GLU A 184 -16.92 7.77 15.82
C GLU A 184 -16.52 8.18 17.25
N ASP A 185 -16.53 7.23 18.20
CA ASP A 185 -16.07 7.46 19.57
C ASP A 185 -14.57 7.82 19.63
N LEU A 186 -13.74 7.19 18.79
CA LEU A 186 -12.32 7.52 18.69
C LEU A 186 -12.13 8.92 18.08
N LEU A 187 -12.93 9.31 17.10
CA LEU A 187 -12.89 10.66 16.52
C LEU A 187 -13.28 11.74 17.55
N ASP A 188 -14.24 11.48 18.43
CA ASP A 188 -14.55 12.40 19.54
C ASP A 188 -13.39 12.54 20.54
N GLN A 189 -12.67 11.44 20.79
CA GLN A 189 -11.45 11.46 21.60
C GLN A 189 -10.32 12.23 20.91
N VAL A 190 -10.18 12.15 19.58
CA VAL A 190 -9.23 12.97 18.81
C VAL A 190 -9.52 14.46 19.02
N SER A 191 -10.78 14.87 18.86
CA SER A 191 -11.22 16.26 19.08
C SER A 191 -10.87 16.74 20.49
N THR A 192 -11.23 15.94 21.50
CA THR A 192 -10.97 16.26 22.91
C THR A 192 -9.48 16.41 23.18
N LYS A 193 -8.68 15.38 22.86
CA LYS A 193 -7.22 15.39 23.10
C LYS A 193 -6.53 16.56 22.39
N TYR A 194 -6.91 16.84 21.14
CA TYR A 194 -6.33 17.93 20.40
C TYR A 194 -6.67 19.30 21.04
N SER A 195 -7.92 19.48 21.47
CA SER A 195 -8.35 20.71 22.15
C SER A 195 -7.66 20.94 23.49
N ASP A 196 -7.26 19.86 24.17
CA ASP A 196 -6.47 19.89 25.42
C ASP A 196 -4.97 20.15 25.17
N GLY A 197 -4.54 20.29 23.92
CA GLY A 197 -3.15 20.49 23.52
C GLY A 197 -2.33 19.20 23.40
N ASP A 198 -2.96 18.03 23.54
CA ASP A 198 -2.32 16.73 23.35
C ASP A 198 -2.37 16.27 21.89
N SER A 199 -1.61 16.96 21.03
CA SER A 199 -1.53 16.62 19.60
C SER A 199 -0.95 15.23 19.34
N VAL A 200 -0.07 14.73 20.21
CA VAL A 200 0.53 13.39 20.08
C VAL A 200 -0.51 12.32 20.38
N GLY A 201 -1.26 12.46 21.48
CA GLY A 201 -2.36 11.57 21.81
C GLY A 201 -3.49 11.63 20.79
N ALA A 202 -3.82 12.82 20.27
CA ALA A 202 -4.78 12.98 19.18
C ALA A 202 -4.34 12.21 17.92
N LEU A 203 -3.07 12.35 17.50
CA LEU A 203 -2.55 11.63 16.34
C LEU A 203 -2.55 10.11 16.54
N SER A 204 -2.18 9.64 17.73
CA SER A 204 -2.22 8.21 18.09
C SER A 204 -3.65 7.67 18.01
N THR A 205 -4.62 8.42 18.52
CA THR A 205 -6.05 8.03 18.51
C THR A 205 -6.61 8.04 17.08
N ALA A 206 -6.24 9.02 16.25
CA ALA A 206 -6.63 9.04 14.84
C ALA A 206 -6.01 7.85 14.06
N THR A 207 -4.81 7.43 14.45
CA THR A 207 -4.15 6.25 13.87
C THR A 207 -4.85 4.96 14.28
N GLU A 208 -5.30 4.84 15.54
CA GLU A 208 -6.12 3.72 16.02
C GLU A 208 -7.46 3.64 15.27
N ALA A 209 -8.15 4.78 15.08
CA ALA A 209 -9.40 4.84 14.32
C ALA A 209 -9.25 4.28 12.90
N TYR A 210 -8.10 4.50 12.27
CA TYR A 210 -7.80 3.97 10.95
C TYR A 210 -7.30 2.51 10.97
N LEU A 211 -6.08 2.28 11.46
CA LEU A 211 -5.37 0.99 11.34
C LEU A 211 -6.00 -0.12 12.20
N GLU A 212 -6.56 0.23 13.36
CA GLU A 212 -7.10 -0.76 14.29
C GLU A 212 -8.61 -0.95 14.19
N ASN A 213 -9.29 -0.17 13.33
CA ASN A 213 -10.74 -0.24 13.20
C ASN A 213 -11.21 -0.13 11.75
N TYR A 214 -10.97 0.99 11.06
CA TYR A 214 -11.49 1.19 9.69
C TYR A 214 -10.96 0.15 8.69
N GLU A 215 -9.66 -0.19 8.74
CA GLU A 215 -9.04 -1.18 7.85
C GLU A 215 -9.75 -2.55 7.91
N TYR A 216 -10.32 -2.92 9.06
CA TYR A 216 -11.04 -4.18 9.23
C TYR A 216 -12.39 -4.23 8.52
N ILE A 217 -13.01 -3.08 8.22
CA ILE A 217 -14.32 -2.99 7.56
C ILE A 217 -14.22 -2.53 6.09
N GLU A 218 -13.06 -2.09 5.61
CA GLU A 218 -12.85 -1.63 4.23
C GLU A 218 -13.35 -2.65 3.20
N GLY A 219 -12.98 -3.92 3.34
CA GLY A 219 -13.42 -4.97 2.40
C GLY A 219 -14.94 -5.14 2.35
N ALA A 220 -15.62 -5.00 3.49
CA ALA A 220 -17.08 -5.07 3.55
C ALA A 220 -17.74 -3.85 2.89
N ILE A 221 -17.20 -2.65 3.11
CA ILE A 221 -17.69 -1.41 2.51
C ILE A 221 -17.44 -1.42 1.00
N ALA A 222 -16.22 -1.76 0.56
CA ALA A 222 -15.82 -1.80 -0.84
C ALA A 222 -16.66 -2.77 -1.69
N SER A 223 -17.17 -3.84 -1.08
CA SER A 223 -18.08 -4.77 -1.75
C SER A 223 -19.44 -4.17 -2.12
N LYS A 224 -19.81 -3.04 -1.48
CA LYS A 224 -21.09 -2.33 -1.66
C LYS A 224 -20.90 -0.97 -2.35
N ASP A 225 -19.90 -0.21 -1.92
CA ASP A 225 -19.56 1.11 -2.44
C ASP A 225 -18.04 1.37 -2.31
N PRO A 226 -17.24 1.07 -3.36
CA PRO A 226 -15.79 1.25 -3.33
C PRO A 226 -15.36 2.71 -3.32
N ASP A 227 -16.11 3.61 -3.98
CA ASP A 227 -15.78 5.04 -4.03
C ASP A 227 -15.95 5.66 -2.63
N GLN A 228 -17.01 5.28 -1.92
CA GLN A 228 -17.24 5.73 -0.56
C GLN A 228 -16.20 5.17 0.42
N MET A 229 -15.80 3.90 0.26
CA MET A 229 -14.73 3.30 1.04
C MET A 229 -13.42 4.06 0.90
N GLU A 230 -12.97 4.32 -0.34
CA GLU A 230 -11.71 5.03 -0.62
C GLU A 230 -11.77 6.46 -0.08
N LYS A 231 -12.90 7.14 -0.23
CA LYS A 231 -13.09 8.49 0.30
C LYS A 231 -12.85 8.56 1.81
N VAL A 232 -13.45 7.65 2.58
CA VAL A 232 -13.28 7.64 4.04
C VAL A 232 -11.88 7.18 4.44
N GLU A 233 -11.27 6.23 3.69
CA GLU A 233 -9.86 5.85 3.88
C GLU A 233 -8.96 7.09 3.77
N LEU A 234 -9.08 7.88 2.70
CA LEU A 234 -8.27 9.06 2.47
C LEU A 234 -8.44 10.09 3.59
N MET A 235 -9.68 10.34 4.03
CA MET A 235 -9.96 11.31 5.08
C MET A 235 -9.37 10.89 6.43
N LEU A 236 -9.47 9.61 6.81
CA LEU A 236 -8.91 9.08 8.05
C LEU A 236 -7.37 8.95 8.00
N ARG A 237 -6.84 8.35 6.93
CA ARG A 237 -5.42 8.01 6.79
C ARG A 237 -4.55 9.22 6.49
N GLN A 238 -5.05 10.16 5.68
CA GLN A 238 -4.29 11.28 5.17
C GLN A 238 -4.78 12.60 5.78
N ASP A 239 -6.02 13.02 5.53
CA ASP A 239 -6.45 14.39 5.81
C ASP A 239 -6.43 14.72 7.31
N LEU A 240 -7.08 13.90 8.14
CA LEU A 240 -7.14 14.12 9.59
C LEU A 240 -5.74 14.07 10.22
N ARG A 241 -4.93 13.09 9.83
CA ARG A 241 -3.57 12.93 10.36
C ARG A 241 -2.65 14.06 9.89
N HIS A 242 -2.84 14.56 8.67
CA HIS A 242 -2.11 15.72 8.16
C HIS A 242 -2.51 16.99 8.90
N ALA A 243 -3.81 17.23 9.12
CA ALA A 243 -4.34 18.37 9.87
C ALA A 243 -3.72 18.45 11.28
N ILE A 244 -3.70 17.33 11.99
CA ILE A 244 -3.08 17.24 13.33
C ILE A 244 -1.57 17.49 13.27
N ASN A 245 -0.84 16.84 12.35
CA ASN A 245 0.63 16.97 12.25
C ASN A 245 1.10 18.36 11.83
N THR A 246 0.29 19.08 11.05
CA THR A 246 0.60 20.44 10.61
C THR A 246 0.14 21.50 11.59
N GLY A 247 -0.51 21.11 12.69
CA GLY A 247 -0.95 22.02 13.73
C GLY A 247 -2.09 22.92 13.28
N GLN A 248 -3.03 22.41 12.47
CA GLN A 248 -4.22 23.15 12.07
C GLN A 248 -5.05 23.58 13.30
N SER A 249 -5.94 24.56 13.10
CA SER A 249 -6.80 25.02 14.18
C SER A 249 -7.74 23.91 14.67
N ALA A 250 -8.15 23.96 15.94
CA ALA A 250 -9.11 23.01 16.49
C ALA A 250 -10.44 23.02 15.72
N GLU A 251 -10.84 24.19 15.18
CA GLU A 251 -12.02 24.34 14.33
C GLU A 251 -11.89 23.55 13.01
N GLU A 252 -10.73 23.62 12.34
CA GLU A 252 -10.46 22.86 11.11
C GLU A 252 -10.40 21.35 11.35
N ILE A 253 -9.80 20.93 12.46
CA ILE A 253 -9.77 19.51 12.86
C ILE A 253 -11.17 18.98 13.15
N ASN A 254 -11.98 19.74 13.89
CA ASN A 254 -13.37 19.39 14.15
C ASN A 254 -14.18 19.33 12.86
N SER A 255 -14.00 20.28 11.94
CA SER A 255 -14.66 20.25 10.63
C SER A 255 -14.26 19.02 9.79
N THR A 256 -13.02 18.58 9.89
CA THR A 256 -12.54 17.34 9.24
C THR A 256 -13.20 16.12 9.87
N ILE A 257 -13.25 16.05 11.20
CA ILE A 257 -13.91 14.98 11.95
C ILE A 257 -15.40 14.90 11.61
N ASP A 258 -16.11 16.02 11.59
CA ASP A 258 -17.54 16.08 11.25
C ASP A 258 -17.79 15.56 9.83
N SER A 259 -16.88 15.88 8.90
CA SER A 259 -16.95 15.38 7.53
C SER A 259 -16.76 13.86 7.48
N ILE A 260 -15.80 13.31 8.24
CA ILE A 260 -15.59 11.86 8.35
C ILE A 260 -16.84 11.18 8.92
N LYS A 261 -17.37 11.69 10.04
CA LYS A 261 -18.58 11.15 10.69
C LYS A 261 -19.77 11.13 9.74
N LYS A 262 -19.96 12.19 8.96
CA LYS A 262 -21.01 12.23 7.94
C LYS A 262 -20.85 11.14 6.87
N GLU A 263 -19.63 10.87 6.43
CA GLU A 263 -19.40 9.80 5.46
C GLU A 263 -19.56 8.41 6.08
N LEU A 264 -19.20 8.24 7.35
CA LEU A 264 -19.49 7.01 8.11
C LEU A 264 -21.00 6.78 8.27
N ASP A 265 -21.79 7.82 8.53
CA ASP A 265 -23.25 7.76 8.54
C ASP A 265 -23.82 7.34 7.19
N ASN A 266 -23.26 7.84 6.09
CA ASN A 266 -23.64 7.41 4.77
C ASN A 266 -23.32 5.91 4.57
N ILE A 267 -22.16 5.43 5.05
CA ILE A 267 -21.78 4.00 5.00
C ILE A 267 -22.76 3.13 5.81
N ARG A 268 -23.22 3.60 6.98
CA ARG A 268 -24.22 2.86 7.79
C ARG A 268 -25.45 2.50 6.98
N ASN A 269 -25.90 3.37 6.07
CA ASN A 269 -27.08 3.10 5.23
C ASN A 269 -26.88 1.97 4.21
N LEU A 270 -25.64 1.51 3.99
CA LEU A 270 -25.33 0.34 3.16
C LEU A 270 -25.51 -0.99 3.91
N PHE A 271 -25.64 -0.93 5.24
CA PHE A 271 -25.73 -2.05 6.17
C PHE A 271 -27.04 -1.95 6.94
#